data_AF-T1KMF4-F1
#
_entry.id   AF-T1KMF4-F1
#
_cell.length_a   1.000
_cell.length_b   1.000
_cell.length_c   1.000
_cell.angle_alpha   90.00
_cell.angle_beta   90.00
_cell.angle_gamma   90.00
#
_symmetry.space_group_name_H-M   'P 1'
#
loop_
_entity.id
_entity.type
_entity.pdbx_description
1 polymer ?
#
loop_
_entity_poly.entity_id
_entity_poly.type
_entity_poly.pdbx_seq_one_letter_code
_entity_poly.pdbx_strand_id
1 'polypeptide(L)'
;MIADNIDSEQTVIKVKLSGEDYRDIVIDWTDTSQAYEQQVFSRLAEISEIPVERNAEFTFMVGNDRYERFINKRTEPKLDFTRYVRMWLEFNRENLSNLINGNEHFGLALRPFCDDNKHFYIGYIFVPERLMDPTECTLDFCHYSDNRARLKKLKAIVNNSALQSQMAHLLVQPRWPLGDGPDFHDRWRNAYRRFNVMQYLYRTCYPFYQNLTFVCQYVNFVPAQLYLRTRG
;
A
#
# COMPACT_ATOMS: atom_id res chain seq x y z
N MET A 1 23.65 -8.07 33.50
CA MET A 1 22.52 -7.11 33.51
C MET A 1 22.98 -5.89 32.73
N ILE A 2 22.44 -5.70 31.53
CA ILE A 2 22.65 -4.48 30.73
C ILE A 2 21.24 -3.94 30.51
N ALA A 3 20.88 -2.97 31.33
CA ALA A 3 19.70 -2.15 31.14
C ALA A 3 20.14 -0.95 30.30
N ASP A 4 20.34 -1.18 29.00
CA ASP A 4 20.55 -0.09 28.06
C ASP A 4 19.36 -0.05 27.10
N ASN A 5 18.75 1.13 27.06
CA ASN A 5 17.90 1.65 25.99
C ASN A 5 16.37 1.45 26.10
N ILE A 6 15.78 1.77 27.25
CA ILE A 6 14.32 2.02 27.35
C ILE A 6 13.97 3.50 27.03
N ASP A 7 14.98 4.38 26.87
CA ASP A 7 14.78 5.84 26.82
C ASP A 7 15.37 6.53 25.59
N SER A 8 15.33 5.87 24.43
CA SER A 8 15.65 6.58 23.19
C SER A 8 14.51 7.55 22.85
N GLU A 9 14.84 8.84 22.78
CA GLU A 9 13.93 9.91 22.33
C GLU A 9 13.46 9.71 20.88
N GLN A 10 14.13 8.83 20.14
CA GLN A 10 13.83 8.53 18.75
C GLN A 10 13.68 7.02 18.51
N THR A 11 12.89 6.66 17.51
CA THR A 11 12.83 5.30 16.97
C THR A 11 13.10 5.33 15.48
N VAL A 12 13.90 4.39 15.00
CA VAL A 12 14.28 4.28 13.59
C VAL A 12 13.67 3.03 12.98
N ILE A 13 12.93 3.19 11.89
CA ILE A 13 12.43 2.08 11.06
C ILE A 13 13.27 2.04 9.79
N LYS A 14 13.90 0.90 9.51
CA LYS A 14 14.72 0.72 8.31
C LYS A 14 13.91 0.06 7.21
N VAL A 15 13.75 0.76 6.10
CA VAL A 15 12.96 0.30 4.95
C VAL A 15 13.76 0.30 3.66
N LYS A 16 13.52 -0.64 2.75
CA LYS A 16 14.11 -0.63 1.40
C LYS A 16 13.08 -0.91 0.33
N LEU A 17 13.24 -0.28 -0.82
CA LEU A 17 12.66 -0.80 -2.06
C LEU A 17 13.56 -1.90 -2.60
N SER A 18 12.99 -2.84 -3.36
CA SER A 18 13.78 -3.86 -4.05
C SER A 18 14.82 -3.21 -4.97
N GLY A 19 16.08 -3.64 -4.82
CA GLY A 19 17.22 -3.11 -5.58
C GLY A 19 17.78 -1.78 -5.06
N GLU A 20 17.35 -1.31 -3.89
CA GLU A 20 17.90 -0.12 -3.21
C GLU A 20 18.46 -0.47 -1.84
N ASP A 21 19.33 0.41 -1.34
CA ASP A 21 19.79 0.38 0.05
C ASP A 21 18.69 0.77 1.03
N TYR A 22 18.89 0.41 2.29
CA TYR A 22 18.02 0.79 3.38
C TYR A 22 18.01 2.30 3.60
N ARG A 23 16.83 2.82 3.90
CA ARG A 23 16.58 4.20 4.32
C ARG A 23 15.95 4.21 5.70
N ASP A 24 16.33 5.21 6.48
CA ASP A 24 15.86 5.38 7.84
C ASP A 24 14.61 6.28 7.85
N ILE A 25 13.53 5.76 8.43
CA ILE A 25 12.37 6.55 8.86
C ILE A 25 12.57 6.80 10.36
N VAL A 26 12.99 8.02 10.69
CA VAL A 26 13.17 8.45 12.08
C VAL A 26 11.88 9.06 12.61
N ILE A 27 11.44 8.59 13.77
CA ILE A 27 10.33 9.13 14.55
C ILE A 27 10.92 9.75 15.81
N ASP A 28 10.68 11.04 15.98
CA ASP A 28 11.02 11.80 17.16
C ASP A 28 9.82 11.83 18.11
N TRP A 29 9.97 11.20 19.28
CA TRP A 29 8.92 11.12 20.30
C TRP A 29 8.82 12.40 21.14
N THR A 30 9.76 13.33 20.99
CA THR A 30 9.73 14.64 21.64
C THR A 30 8.99 15.67 20.78
N ASP A 31 8.92 15.45 19.47
CA ASP A 31 8.16 16.30 18.54
C ASP A 31 6.65 16.04 18.65
N THR A 32 6.01 16.88 19.45
CA THR A 32 4.54 16.88 19.66
C THR A 32 3.80 17.83 18.72
N SER A 33 4.48 18.43 17.72
CA SER A 33 3.85 19.38 16.78
C SER A 33 2.84 18.71 15.84
N GLN A 34 2.96 17.40 15.63
CA GLN A 34 2.06 16.57 14.84
C GLN A 34 1.93 15.17 15.46
N ALA A 35 0.93 14.42 15.01
CA ALA A 35 0.79 13.01 15.42
C ALA A 35 2.00 12.19 14.93
N TYR A 36 2.53 11.29 15.75
CA TYR A 36 3.77 10.56 15.46
C TYR A 36 3.68 9.75 14.16
N GLU A 37 2.52 9.18 13.82
CA GLU A 37 2.32 8.47 12.56
C GLU A 37 2.48 9.38 11.32
N GLN A 38 2.30 10.70 11.47
CA GLN A 38 2.49 11.67 10.38
C GLN A 38 3.96 11.90 10.03
N GLN A 39 4.87 11.66 10.97
CA GLN A 39 6.30 11.67 10.69
C GLN A 39 6.65 10.53 9.71
N VAL A 40 6.06 9.34 9.89
CA VAL A 40 6.21 8.20 8.97
C VAL A 40 5.69 8.56 7.57
N PHE A 41 4.48 9.13 7.47
CA PHE A 41 3.92 9.53 6.18
C PHE A 41 4.77 10.60 5.46
N SER A 42 5.35 11.54 6.19
CA SER A 42 6.23 12.56 5.63
C SER A 42 7.49 11.94 5.03
N ARG A 43 8.13 11.00 5.73
CA ARG A 43 9.28 10.24 5.20
C ARG A 43 8.91 9.34 4.04
N LEU A 44 7.75 8.69 4.07
CA LEU A 44 7.26 7.91 2.92
C LEU A 44 7.01 8.78 1.70
N ALA A 45 6.54 10.02 1.87
CA ALA A 45 6.39 10.99 0.79
C ALA A 45 7.75 11.40 0.19
N GLU A 46 8.78 11.57 1.03
CA GLU A 46 10.16 11.81 0.57
C GLU A 46 10.73 10.60 -0.20
N ILE A 47 10.59 9.39 0.35
CA ILE A 47 11.09 8.15 -0.26
C ILE A 47 10.40 7.89 -1.61
N SER A 48 9.10 8.12 -1.70
CA SER A 48 8.30 7.84 -2.89
C SER A 48 8.23 9.00 -3.89
N GLU A 49 8.57 10.20 -3.43
CA GLU A 49 8.31 11.47 -4.13
C GLU A 49 6.83 11.65 -4.53
N ILE A 50 5.92 11.03 -3.79
CA ILE A 50 4.47 11.18 -3.93
C ILE A 50 4.00 12.10 -2.80
N PRO A 51 3.26 13.20 -3.08
CA PRO A 51 2.79 14.13 -2.05
C PRO A 51 2.09 13.40 -0.91
N VAL A 52 2.35 13.83 0.33
CA VAL A 52 1.82 13.16 1.53
C VAL A 52 0.30 13.03 1.50
N GLU A 53 -0.39 13.98 0.90
CA GLU A 53 -1.85 14.00 0.70
C GLU A 53 -2.36 12.84 -0.18
N ARG A 54 -1.48 12.21 -0.96
CA ARG A 54 -1.79 11.05 -1.81
C ARG A 54 -1.40 9.70 -1.18
N ASN A 55 -0.75 9.74 -0.03
CA ASN A 55 -0.40 8.57 0.76
C ASN A 55 -1.59 8.27 1.69
N ALA A 56 -2.20 7.10 1.57
CA ALA A 56 -3.45 6.82 2.29
C ALA A 56 -3.27 6.00 3.57
N GLU A 57 -2.42 4.97 3.53
CA GLU A 57 -2.17 4.10 4.68
C GLU A 57 -0.76 3.53 4.64
N PHE A 58 -0.19 3.21 5.81
CA PHE A 58 0.89 2.25 5.92
C PHE A 58 0.48 1.11 6.85
N THR A 59 1.14 -0.02 6.74
CA THR A 59 0.77 -1.22 7.47
C THR A 59 2.01 -2.03 7.84
N PHE A 60 2.10 -2.50 9.08
CA PHE A 60 3.10 -3.48 9.50
C PHE A 60 2.54 -4.89 9.35
N MET A 61 3.31 -5.78 8.73
CA MET A 61 2.98 -7.21 8.71
C MET A 61 3.58 -7.87 9.96
N VAL A 62 2.72 -8.30 10.90
CA VAL A 62 3.14 -8.81 12.22
C VAL A 62 3.24 -10.34 12.24
N GLY A 63 2.60 -11.01 11.28
CA GLY A 63 2.66 -12.46 11.08
C GLY A 63 1.97 -12.86 9.77
N ASN A 64 1.78 -14.17 9.56
CA ASN A 64 1.00 -14.66 8.41
C ASN A 64 -0.44 -14.13 8.55
N ASP A 65 -0.83 -13.25 7.62
CA ASP A 65 -2.15 -12.64 7.51
C ASP A 65 -2.57 -11.64 8.61
N ARG A 66 -1.64 -11.18 9.46
CA ARG A 66 -1.91 -10.12 10.45
C ARG A 66 -1.21 -8.82 10.12
N TYR A 67 -2.00 -7.75 10.13
CA TYR A 67 -1.62 -6.44 9.67
C TYR A 67 -2.04 -5.36 10.66
N GLU A 68 -1.09 -4.55 11.11
CA GLU A 68 -1.37 -3.35 11.90
C GLU A 68 -1.34 -2.13 11.01
N ARG A 69 -2.50 -1.47 10.86
CA ARG A 69 -2.73 -0.43 9.85
C ARG A 69 -2.86 0.94 10.48
N PHE A 70 -2.23 1.92 9.84
CA PHE A 70 -2.28 3.33 10.20
C PHE A 70 -2.74 4.15 9.00
N ILE A 71 -3.69 5.05 9.22
CA ILE A 71 -4.33 5.85 8.17
C ILE A 71 -3.77 7.26 8.20
N ASN A 72 -3.50 7.81 7.02
CA ASN A 72 -3.03 9.18 6.93
C ASN A 72 -4.20 10.17 7.05
N LYS A 73 -4.20 10.94 8.13
CA LYS A 73 -5.18 12.00 8.40
C LYS A 73 -5.08 13.19 7.43
N ARG A 74 -3.96 13.34 6.72
CA ARG A 74 -3.74 14.38 5.71
C ARG A 74 -4.13 13.97 4.28
N THR A 75 -4.70 12.78 4.10
CA THR A 75 -5.07 12.28 2.77
C THR A 75 -6.12 13.18 2.13
N GLU A 76 -5.88 13.61 0.88
CA GLU A 76 -6.80 14.42 0.10
C GLU A 76 -6.98 13.88 -1.35
N PRO A 77 -8.23 13.80 -1.85
CA PRO A 77 -9.49 13.96 -1.11
C PRO A 77 -9.61 12.99 0.07
N LYS A 78 -10.44 13.34 1.06
CA LYS A 78 -10.74 12.45 2.18
C LYS A 78 -11.21 11.08 1.67
N LEU A 79 -10.70 10.04 2.32
CA LEU A 79 -10.99 8.64 1.99
C LEU A 79 -12.40 8.26 2.44
N ASP A 80 -13.21 7.75 1.51
CA ASP A 80 -14.58 7.31 1.75
C ASP A 80 -14.62 5.96 2.50
N PHE A 81 -13.66 5.06 2.24
CA PHE A 81 -13.64 3.72 2.86
C PHE A 81 -13.27 3.70 4.35
N THR A 82 -12.84 4.83 4.92
CA THR A 82 -12.40 4.94 6.33
C THR A 82 -13.52 4.65 7.33
N ARG A 83 -14.79 4.64 6.92
CA ARG A 83 -15.94 4.32 7.78
C ARG A 83 -15.91 2.90 8.37
N TYR A 84 -15.13 1.97 7.81
CA TYR A 84 -15.12 0.56 8.22
C TYR A 84 -13.76 0.06 8.71
N VAL A 85 -12.74 0.91 8.76
CA VAL A 85 -11.38 0.50 9.11
C VAL A 85 -11.12 0.81 10.58
N ARG A 86 -11.08 -0.22 11.42
CA ARG A 86 -10.61 -0.08 12.80
C ARG A 86 -9.08 -0.14 12.80
N MET A 87 -8.46 0.90 13.38
CA MET A 87 -7.09 0.80 13.87
C MET A 87 -7.15 -0.02 15.15
N TRP A 88 -6.41 -1.14 15.18
CA TRP A 88 -6.39 -2.03 16.35
C TRP A 88 -5.37 -1.58 17.39
N LEU A 89 -4.36 -0.82 16.94
CA LEU A 89 -3.23 -0.41 17.75
C LEU A 89 -3.03 1.12 17.69
N GLU A 90 -2.80 1.72 18.86
CA GLU A 90 -2.37 3.11 18.95
C GLU A 90 -0.91 3.25 18.49
N PHE A 91 -0.61 4.30 17.73
CA PHE A 91 0.76 4.58 17.30
C PHE A 91 1.54 5.29 18.44
N ASN A 92 2.20 4.51 19.29
CA ASN A 92 3.02 4.99 20.38
C ASN A 92 4.37 4.23 20.43
N ARG A 93 5.30 4.70 21.28
CA ARG A 93 6.67 4.18 21.37
C ARG A 93 6.72 2.68 21.68
N GLU A 94 5.95 2.23 22.65
CA GLU A 94 5.93 0.82 23.08
C GLU A 94 5.39 -0.08 21.97
N ASN A 95 4.24 0.29 21.40
CA ASN A 95 3.61 -0.45 20.32
C ASN A 95 4.50 -0.52 19.09
N LEU A 96 5.15 0.59 18.70
CA LEU A 96 6.07 0.57 17.58
C LEU A 96 7.30 -0.30 17.86
N SER A 97 7.86 -0.23 19.07
CA SER A 97 9.01 -1.05 19.46
C SER A 97 8.69 -2.55 19.36
N ASN A 98 7.47 -2.94 19.73
CA ASN A 98 6.95 -4.30 19.55
C ASN A 98 6.80 -4.67 18.07
N LEU A 99 6.35 -3.74 17.22
CA LEU A 99 6.18 -3.96 15.78
C LEU A 99 7.51 -4.13 15.02
N ILE A 100 8.56 -3.41 15.43
CA ILE A 100 9.88 -3.48 14.80
C ILE A 100 10.78 -4.55 15.40
N ASN A 101 10.30 -5.28 16.41
CA ASN A 101 11.03 -6.35 17.11
C ASN A 101 12.50 -5.96 17.42
N GLY A 102 12.68 -4.74 17.92
CA GLY A 102 13.96 -4.20 18.39
C GLY A 102 15.02 -3.84 17.34
N ASN A 103 15.00 -4.39 16.11
CA ASN A 103 15.93 -4.06 15.02
C ASN A 103 15.56 -4.70 13.65
N GLU A 104 14.32 -5.11 13.46
CA GLU A 104 13.89 -5.73 12.20
C GLU A 104 13.95 -4.72 11.05
N HIS A 105 14.39 -5.20 9.90
CA HIS A 105 14.40 -4.42 8.65
C HIS A 105 13.22 -4.81 7.78
N PHE A 106 12.76 -3.86 6.95
CA PHE A 106 11.55 -4.03 6.18
C PHE A 106 11.77 -3.81 4.68
N GLY A 107 11.20 -4.69 3.87
CA GLY A 107 10.87 -4.40 2.49
C GLY A 107 9.65 -3.49 2.42
N LEU A 108 9.72 -2.47 1.56
CA LEU A 108 8.64 -1.53 1.33
C LEU A 108 7.79 -2.00 0.15
N ALA A 109 6.73 -2.74 0.45
CA ALA A 109 5.79 -3.21 -0.55
C ALA A 109 4.80 -2.10 -0.94
N LEU A 110 4.62 -1.93 -2.26
CA LEU A 110 3.80 -0.89 -2.85
C LEU A 110 2.35 -1.37 -3.03
N ARG A 111 1.39 -0.64 -2.44
CA ARG A 111 -0.04 -0.99 -2.49
C ARG A 111 -0.86 0.17 -3.05
N PRO A 112 -0.94 0.31 -4.39
CA PRO A 112 -1.83 1.28 -4.99
C PRO A 112 -3.29 0.80 -4.88
N PHE A 113 -4.21 1.74 -4.69
CA PHE A 113 -5.63 1.46 -4.79
C PHE A 113 -6.38 2.69 -5.27
N CYS A 114 -7.62 2.48 -5.70
CA CYS A 114 -8.54 3.54 -6.05
C CYS A 114 -9.70 3.50 -5.06
N ASP A 115 -9.99 4.63 -4.43
CA ASP A 115 -11.04 4.73 -3.43
C ASP A 115 -12.40 5.06 -4.06
N ASP A 116 -13.47 4.99 -3.28
CA ASP A 116 -14.83 5.28 -3.72
C ASP A 116 -15.04 6.75 -4.12
N ASN A 117 -14.18 7.65 -3.67
CA ASN A 117 -14.11 9.02 -4.19
C ASN A 117 -13.47 9.10 -5.60
N LYS A 118 -13.15 7.96 -6.22
CA LYS A 118 -12.60 7.79 -7.58
C LYS A 118 -11.19 8.33 -7.78
N HIS A 119 -10.50 8.64 -6.69
CA HIS A 119 -9.10 9.04 -6.69
C HIS A 119 -8.19 7.84 -6.47
N PHE A 120 -6.96 7.94 -6.99
CA PHE A 120 -5.94 6.93 -6.77
C PHE A 120 -5.04 7.36 -5.61
N TYR A 121 -4.68 6.39 -4.79
CA TYR A 121 -3.81 6.57 -3.64
C TYR A 121 -2.74 5.49 -3.62
N ILE A 122 -1.70 5.74 -2.85
CA ILE A 122 -0.70 4.74 -2.51
C ILE A 122 -0.76 4.42 -1.02
N GLY A 123 -0.74 3.14 -0.70
CA GLY A 123 -0.39 2.64 0.61
C GLY A 123 0.90 1.84 0.57
N TYR A 124 1.43 1.57 1.76
CA TYR A 124 2.69 0.84 1.92
C TYR A 124 2.51 -0.30 2.91
N ILE A 125 3.13 -1.43 2.63
CA ILE A 125 3.24 -2.54 3.58
C ILE A 125 4.71 -2.66 3.95
N PHE A 126 4.99 -2.60 5.25
CA PHE A 126 6.30 -2.86 5.81
C PHE A 126 6.37 -4.36 6.03
N VAL A 127 7.02 -5.05 5.09
CA VAL A 127 7.15 -6.51 5.09
C VAL A 127 8.46 -6.86 5.79
N PRO A 128 8.42 -7.57 6.92
CA PRO A 128 9.62 -8.00 7.62
C PRO A 128 10.57 -8.76 6.69
N GLU A 129 11.88 -8.48 6.76
CA GLU A 129 12.88 -9.13 5.91
C GLU A 129 12.87 -10.67 6.05
N ARG A 130 12.54 -11.20 7.24
CA ARG A 130 12.36 -12.65 7.47
C ARG A 130 11.19 -13.29 6.71
N LEU A 131 10.25 -12.48 6.21
CA LEU A 131 9.09 -12.92 5.43
C LEU A 131 9.27 -12.66 3.92
N MET A 132 10.44 -12.16 3.53
CA MET A 132 10.81 -11.95 2.14
C MET A 132 11.65 -13.11 1.65
N ASP A 133 11.42 -13.54 0.41
CA ASP A 133 12.37 -14.40 -0.29
C ASP A 133 13.37 -13.50 -1.03
N PRO A 134 14.70 -13.76 -0.98
CA PRO A 134 15.70 -12.94 -1.67
C PRO A 134 15.58 -12.92 -3.20
N THR A 135 14.89 -13.89 -3.79
CA THR A 135 14.86 -14.13 -5.25
C THR A 135 13.46 -14.28 -5.82
N GLU A 136 12.54 -14.86 -5.05
CA GLU A 136 11.18 -15.15 -5.45
C GLU A 136 10.21 -14.08 -4.94
N CYS A 137 8.97 -14.15 -5.44
CA CYS A 137 7.90 -13.29 -4.95
C CYS A 137 7.07 -14.02 -3.92
N THR A 138 6.87 -13.38 -2.77
CA THR A 138 5.91 -13.81 -1.75
C THR A 138 4.55 -13.16 -2.02
N LEU A 139 3.57 -13.50 -1.18
CA LEU A 139 2.24 -12.88 -1.23
C LEU A 139 2.33 -11.35 -1.05
N ASP A 140 3.16 -10.92 -0.10
CA ASP A 140 3.23 -9.53 0.35
C ASP A 140 4.38 -8.73 -0.25
N PHE A 141 5.41 -9.39 -0.79
CA PHE A 141 6.57 -8.72 -1.36
C PHE A 141 7.06 -9.41 -2.64
N CYS A 142 7.38 -8.62 -3.66
CA CYS A 142 7.88 -9.15 -4.91
C CYS A 142 8.91 -8.20 -5.52
N HIS A 143 10.15 -8.69 -5.68
CA HIS A 143 11.27 -7.88 -6.15
C HIS A 143 11.05 -7.19 -7.50
N TYR A 144 10.25 -7.82 -8.38
CA TYR A 144 9.92 -7.30 -9.70
C TYR A 144 8.85 -6.19 -9.66
N SER A 145 8.04 -6.10 -8.61
CA SER A 145 7.02 -5.05 -8.46
C SER A 145 7.34 -4.03 -7.37
N ASP A 146 7.99 -4.39 -6.28
CA ASP A 146 8.23 -3.49 -5.14
C ASP A 146 9.55 -2.73 -5.29
N ASN A 147 9.72 -2.05 -6.42
CA ASN A 147 10.95 -1.33 -6.81
C ASN A 147 10.66 0.10 -7.31
N ARG A 148 11.73 0.88 -7.48
CA ARG A 148 11.69 2.27 -7.96
C ARG A 148 10.95 2.44 -9.28
N ALA A 149 11.15 1.51 -10.22
CA ALA A 149 10.56 1.60 -11.55
C ALA A 149 9.03 1.53 -11.48
N ARG A 150 8.46 0.60 -10.69
CA ARG A 150 7.02 0.55 -10.44
C ARG A 150 6.57 1.79 -9.67
N LEU A 151 7.29 2.22 -8.64
CA LEU A 151 6.92 3.40 -7.85
C LEU A 151 6.77 4.64 -8.73
N LYS A 152 7.68 4.86 -9.69
CA LYS A 152 7.58 5.96 -10.66
C LYS A 152 6.31 5.88 -11.51
N LYS A 153 5.87 4.68 -11.90
CA LYS A 153 4.59 4.47 -12.60
C LYS A 153 3.40 4.78 -11.70
N LEU A 154 3.44 4.33 -10.43
CA LEU A 154 2.38 4.62 -9.46
C LEU A 154 2.26 6.12 -9.18
N LYS A 155 3.38 6.82 -9.00
CA LYS A 155 3.43 8.28 -8.87
C LYS A 155 2.73 8.97 -10.04
N ALA A 156 2.97 8.51 -11.27
CA ALA A 156 2.31 9.06 -12.45
C ALA A 156 0.79 8.81 -12.46
N ILE A 157 0.32 7.67 -11.94
CA ILE A 157 -1.12 7.35 -11.86
C ILE A 157 -1.81 8.16 -10.76
N VAL A 158 -1.24 8.15 -9.56
CA VAL A 158 -1.79 8.79 -8.35
C VAL A 158 -1.91 10.31 -8.51
N ASN A 159 -0.98 10.94 -9.24
CA ASN A 159 -1.00 12.38 -9.50
C ASN A 159 -1.75 12.77 -10.79
N ASN A 160 -2.36 11.82 -11.51
CA ASN A 160 -3.04 12.11 -12.77
C ASN A 160 -4.46 12.63 -12.52
N SER A 161 -4.63 13.95 -12.50
CA SER A 161 -5.94 14.59 -12.32
C SER A 161 -6.90 14.27 -13.46
N ALA A 162 -6.44 14.24 -14.71
CA ALA A 162 -7.27 13.93 -15.87
C ALA A 162 -7.84 12.50 -15.81
N LEU A 163 -7.00 11.53 -15.42
CA LEU A 163 -7.45 10.15 -15.18
C LEU A 163 -8.49 10.10 -14.05
N GLN A 164 -8.25 10.78 -12.93
CA GLN A 164 -9.18 10.80 -11.80
C GLN A 164 -10.53 11.43 -12.19
N SER A 165 -10.53 12.51 -12.98
CA SER A 165 -11.76 13.09 -13.54
C SER A 165 -12.48 12.12 -14.49
N GLN A 166 -11.74 11.41 -15.35
CA GLN A 166 -12.32 10.40 -16.24
C GLN A 166 -12.90 9.21 -15.46
N MET A 167 -12.24 8.79 -14.38
CA MET A 167 -12.76 7.76 -13.47
C MET A 167 -14.05 8.22 -12.80
N ALA A 168 -14.09 9.46 -12.30
CA ALA A 168 -15.29 10.04 -11.70
C ALA A 168 -16.47 10.10 -12.68
N HIS A 169 -16.20 10.47 -13.95
CA HIS A 169 -17.23 10.51 -14.99
C HIS A 169 -17.74 9.10 -15.37
N LEU A 170 -16.86 8.10 -15.44
CA LEU A 170 -17.27 6.72 -15.82
C LEU A 170 -17.93 5.95 -14.67
N LEU A 171 -17.53 6.23 -13.43
CA LEU A 171 -17.94 5.47 -12.25
C LEU A 171 -18.90 6.28 -11.39
N VAL A 172 -20.05 6.64 -11.96
CA VAL A 172 -21.05 7.49 -11.28
C VAL A 172 -21.68 6.79 -10.06
N GLN A 173 -21.65 5.45 -10.01
CA GLN A 173 -22.19 4.67 -8.88
C GLN A 173 -21.09 4.29 -7.87
N PRO A 174 -21.39 4.31 -6.55
CA PRO A 174 -20.45 3.88 -5.50
C PRO A 174 -20.09 2.40 -5.66
N ARG A 175 -18.94 1.96 -5.11
CA ARG A 175 -18.45 0.58 -5.31
C ARG A 175 -19.40 -0.50 -4.76
N TRP A 176 -20.34 -0.08 -3.92
CA TRP A 176 -21.31 -0.94 -3.26
C TRP A 176 -22.70 -0.36 -3.45
N PRO A 177 -23.69 -1.22 -3.73
CA PRO A 177 -24.88 -1.23 -2.91
C PRO A 177 -24.91 -2.51 -2.08
N LEU A 178 -25.58 -2.45 -0.94
CA LEU A 178 -25.90 -3.59 -0.04
C LEU A 178 -26.82 -4.64 -0.68
N GLY A 179 -26.80 -4.86 -2.01
CA GLY A 179 -27.81 -5.72 -2.65
C GLY A 179 -27.61 -6.18 -4.10
N ASP A 180 -26.63 -5.70 -4.87
CA ASP A 180 -26.50 -6.10 -6.29
C ASP A 180 -25.22 -6.93 -6.50
N GLY A 181 -25.37 -8.10 -7.14
CA GLY A 181 -24.38 -9.17 -7.23
C GLY A 181 -23.11 -8.90 -8.08
N PRO A 182 -22.48 -9.95 -8.66
CA PRO A 182 -21.10 -9.92 -9.18
C PRO A 182 -20.81 -8.93 -10.33
N ASP A 183 -21.83 -8.38 -10.99
CA ASP A 183 -21.72 -7.45 -12.12
C ASP A 183 -21.08 -6.09 -11.75
N PHE A 184 -21.11 -5.70 -10.49
CA PHE A 184 -20.62 -4.38 -10.06
C PHE A 184 -19.07 -4.29 -10.12
N HIS A 185 -18.38 -5.36 -9.70
CA HIS A 185 -16.91 -5.43 -9.76
C HIS A 185 -16.39 -5.30 -11.21
N ASP A 186 -17.19 -5.65 -12.21
CA ASP A 186 -16.80 -5.56 -13.61
C ASP A 186 -16.71 -4.14 -14.13
N ARG A 187 -17.54 -3.20 -13.67
CA ARG A 187 -17.45 -1.79 -14.14
C ARG A 187 -16.12 -1.15 -13.75
N TRP A 188 -15.70 -1.34 -12.51
CA TRP A 188 -14.42 -0.85 -12.02
C TRP A 188 -13.25 -1.53 -12.70
N ARG A 189 -13.28 -2.88 -12.80
CA ARG A 189 -12.24 -3.63 -13.54
C ARG A 189 -12.16 -3.18 -15.00
N ASN A 190 -13.29 -2.94 -15.67
CA ASN A 190 -13.33 -2.45 -17.04
C ASN A 190 -12.79 -1.02 -17.17
N ALA A 191 -13.09 -0.13 -16.23
CA ALA A 191 -12.47 1.19 -16.19
C ALA A 191 -10.94 1.08 -16.03
N TYR A 192 -10.47 0.22 -15.12
CA TYR A 192 -9.03 -0.01 -14.94
C TYR A 192 -8.36 -0.57 -16.19
N ARG A 193 -9.03 -1.48 -16.92
CA ARG A 193 -8.55 -2.00 -18.20
C ARG A 193 -8.51 -0.90 -19.27
N ARG A 194 -9.59 -0.12 -19.40
CA ARG A 194 -9.71 0.98 -20.36
C ARG A 194 -8.58 1.99 -20.23
N PHE A 195 -8.17 2.31 -19.01
CA PHE A 195 -7.07 3.24 -18.73
C PHE A 195 -5.71 2.56 -18.53
N ASN A 196 -5.64 1.24 -18.74
CA ASN A 196 -4.42 0.46 -18.58
C ASN A 196 -3.75 0.58 -17.19
N VAL A 197 -4.57 0.77 -16.15
CA VAL A 197 -4.11 0.86 -14.75
C VAL A 197 -4.26 -0.45 -13.98
N MET A 198 -5.02 -1.42 -14.51
CA MET A 198 -5.30 -2.69 -13.84
C MET A 198 -4.02 -3.46 -13.44
N GLN A 199 -3.02 -3.50 -14.32
CA GLN A 199 -1.73 -4.17 -14.09
C GLN A 199 -0.93 -3.57 -12.91
N TYR A 200 -1.22 -2.34 -12.52
CA TYR A 200 -0.57 -1.68 -11.39
C TYR A 200 -1.33 -1.91 -10.08
N LEU A 201 -2.66 -2.08 -10.15
CA LEU A 201 -3.52 -2.34 -8.98
C LEU A 201 -3.48 -3.78 -8.52
N TYR A 202 -3.40 -4.73 -9.45
CA TYR A 202 -3.35 -6.15 -9.13
C TYR A 202 -1.92 -6.64 -9.32
N ARG A 203 -1.31 -7.16 -8.26
CA ARG A 203 -0.03 -7.87 -8.35
C ARG A 203 -0.26 -9.09 -9.25
N THR A 204 0.52 -9.24 -10.30
CA THR A 204 0.39 -10.39 -11.22
C THR A 204 1.51 -11.39 -11.00
N CYS A 205 1.99 -11.52 -9.75
CA CYS A 205 2.88 -12.63 -9.41
C CYS A 205 2.06 -13.93 -9.38
N TYR A 206 2.64 -15.01 -9.93
CA TYR A 206 2.00 -16.32 -10.07
C TYR A 206 1.37 -16.87 -8.75
N PRO A 207 1.97 -16.68 -7.56
CA PRO A 207 1.36 -17.08 -6.29
C PRO A 207 0.09 -16.30 -5.94
N PHE A 208 0.10 -14.97 -6.11
CA PHE A 208 -1.09 -14.13 -5.91
C PHE A 208 -2.17 -14.43 -6.95
N TYR A 209 -1.75 -14.72 -8.19
CA TYR A 209 -2.64 -15.17 -9.24
C TYR A 209 -3.32 -16.50 -8.90
N GLN A 210 -2.60 -17.50 -8.39
CA GLN A 210 -3.21 -18.77 -7.95
C GLN A 210 -4.21 -18.58 -6.81
N ASN A 211 -3.89 -17.77 -5.81
CA ASN A 211 -4.81 -17.47 -4.70
C ASN A 211 -6.03 -16.66 -5.15
N LEU A 212 -5.87 -15.65 -6.00
CA LEU A 212 -7.00 -14.94 -6.61
C LEU A 212 -7.84 -15.87 -7.46
N THR A 213 -7.24 -16.79 -8.22
CA THR A 213 -7.99 -17.74 -9.06
C THR A 213 -8.77 -18.72 -8.19
N PHE A 214 -8.24 -19.12 -7.03
CA PHE A 214 -8.94 -19.96 -6.04
C PHE A 214 -10.13 -19.24 -5.40
N VAL A 215 -9.99 -17.96 -5.05
CA VAL A 215 -11.08 -17.14 -4.46
C VAL A 215 -12.08 -16.67 -5.52
N CYS A 216 -11.64 -16.41 -6.76
CA CYS A 216 -12.46 -15.87 -7.85
C CYS A 216 -13.02 -16.94 -8.80
N GLN A 217 -13.06 -18.23 -8.43
CA GLN A 217 -13.75 -19.27 -9.24
C GLN A 217 -15.24 -18.95 -9.52
N TYR A 218 -15.81 -17.98 -8.80
CA TYR A 218 -17.19 -17.49 -8.95
C TYR A 218 -17.34 -16.23 -9.81
N VAL A 219 -16.26 -15.71 -10.42
CA VAL A 219 -16.28 -14.46 -11.18
C VAL A 219 -15.51 -14.67 -12.48
N ASN A 220 -16.05 -14.25 -13.63
CA ASN A 220 -15.41 -14.35 -14.95
C ASN A 220 -14.12 -13.51 -15.02
N PHE A 221 -13.07 -13.97 -14.35
CA PHE A 221 -11.79 -13.31 -14.21
C PHE A 221 -10.88 -13.71 -15.37
N VAL A 222 -10.64 -12.79 -16.30
CA VAL A 222 -9.62 -12.96 -17.35
C VAL A 222 -8.26 -12.51 -16.80
N PRO A 223 -7.22 -13.36 -16.83
CA PRO A 223 -5.89 -13.05 -16.31
C PRO A 223 -5.25 -11.85 -17.00
N ALA A 224 -4.58 -10.99 -16.22
CA ALA A 224 -3.80 -9.87 -16.76
C ALA A 224 -2.61 -10.31 -17.64
N GLN A 225 -2.17 -11.58 -17.54
CA GLN A 225 -1.10 -12.14 -18.36
C GLN A 225 -1.43 -12.14 -19.87
N LEU A 226 -2.71 -12.04 -20.26
CA LEU A 226 -3.14 -11.95 -21.66
C LEU A 226 -2.94 -10.56 -22.29
N TYR A 227 -2.57 -9.53 -21.52
CA TYR A 227 -2.40 -8.16 -22.03
C TYR A 227 -0.94 -7.73 -22.23
N LEU A 228 0.03 -8.55 -21.80
CA LEU A 228 1.46 -8.23 -21.95
C LEU A 228 2.02 -8.57 -23.34
N ARG A 229 1.20 -9.02 -24.28
CA ARG A 229 1.59 -9.23 -25.68
C ARG A 229 0.54 -8.73 -26.65
N THR A 230 0.51 -7.42 -26.88
CA THR A 230 0.17 -6.84 -28.21
C THR A 230 0.50 -5.36 -28.20
N ARG A 231 1.72 -5.03 -28.58
CA ARG A 231 2.11 -3.88 -29.42
C ARG A 231 3.64 -3.89 -29.50
N GLY A 232 4.14 -4.68 -30.45
CA GLY A 232 5.28 -4.26 -31.24
C GLY A 232 4.86 -3.19 -32.23
#